data_AF-A0A398CEZ8-F1
#
_entry.id   AF-A0A398CEZ8-F1
#
_cell.length_a   1.000
_cell.length_b   1.000
_cell.length_c   1.000
_cell.angle_alpha   90.00
_cell.angle_beta   90.00
_cell.angle_gamma   90.00
#
_symmetry.space_group_name_H-M   'P 1'
#
loop_
_entity.id
_entity.type
_entity.pdbx_description
1 polymer ?
#
loop_
_entity_poly.entity_id
_entity_poly.type
_entity_poly.pdbx_seq_one_letter_code
_entity_poly.pdbx_strand_id
1 'polypeptide(L)'
;MGIRGEGMVTAIDVRDAVIGALGEAFPGLPIHTETVDEGVVKPCFFVKDFPVAQSRIMGRRYARAHSFDIQYFPLSAIEPIEEAHDAAERLTEALEYIPLEVGQVRGTGMRYEFVDSVLHFFVNVNLYMFKPIMPVPLMGSVEVEEGIK
;
A
#
# COMPACT_ATOMS: atom_id res chain seq x y z
N MET A 1 13.74 -20.27 2.48
CA MET A 1 13.52 -19.37 3.63
C MET A 1 14.53 -18.23 3.51
N GLY A 2 14.25 -17.23 2.68
CA GLY A 2 15.17 -16.13 2.41
C GLY A 2 15.08 -15.10 3.53
N ILE A 3 16.23 -14.78 4.14
CA ILE A 3 16.36 -13.72 5.13
C ILE A 3 16.13 -12.39 4.41
N ARG A 4 14.93 -11.83 4.52
CA ARG A 4 14.64 -10.45 4.11
C ARG A 4 15.20 -9.54 5.21
N GLY A 5 16.43 -9.10 5.01
CA GLY A 5 17.09 -8.13 5.88
C GLY A 5 16.30 -6.83 5.95
N GLU A 6 16.46 -6.09 7.05
CA GLU A 6 15.86 -4.79 7.38
C GLU A 6 15.69 -3.91 6.13
N GLY A 7 14.55 -4.08 5.47
CA GLY A 7 14.36 -3.73 4.07
C GLY A 7 13.49 -2.50 3.98
N MET A 8 13.91 -1.54 3.16
CA MET A 8 13.07 -0.41 2.77
C MET A 8 11.72 -0.94 2.26
N VAL A 9 10.61 -0.59 2.92
CA VAL A 9 9.26 -0.93 2.46
C VAL A 9 9.09 -0.44 1.03
N THR A 10 8.75 -1.37 0.13
CA THR A 10 8.55 -1.11 -1.28
C THR A 10 7.07 -0.95 -1.62
N ALA A 11 6.78 -0.49 -2.83
CA ALA A 11 5.40 -0.42 -3.33
C ALA A 11 4.72 -1.79 -3.39
N ILE A 12 5.51 -2.86 -3.63
CA ILE A 12 5.00 -4.23 -3.70
C ILE A 12 4.54 -4.69 -2.30
N ASP A 13 5.33 -4.41 -1.26
CA ASP A 13 4.97 -4.81 0.10
C ASP A 13 3.67 -4.12 0.57
N VAL A 14 3.46 -2.85 0.17
CA VAL A 14 2.20 -2.13 0.46
C VAL A 14 1.01 -2.75 -0.26
N ARG A 15 1.18 -3.10 -1.54
CA ARG A 15 0.13 -3.75 -2.31
C ARG A 15 -0.23 -5.11 -1.73
N ASP A 16 0.77 -5.92 -1.40
CA ASP A 16 0.57 -7.24 -0.81
C ASP A 16 -0.15 -7.15 0.54
N ALA A 17 0.13 -6.09 1.32
CA ALA A 17 -0.58 -5.80 2.56
C ALA A 17 -2.05 -5.43 2.33
N VAL A 18 -2.36 -4.62 1.31
CA VAL A 18 -3.74 -4.32 0.91
C VAL A 18 -4.48 -5.59 0.48
N ILE A 19 -3.84 -6.43 -0.35
CA ILE A 19 -4.41 -7.72 -0.79
C ILE A 19 -4.64 -8.65 0.41
N GLY A 20 -3.72 -8.68 1.37
CA GLY A 20 -3.88 -9.44 2.61
C GLY A 20 -5.09 -8.97 3.40
N ALA A 21 -5.23 -7.66 3.63
CA ALA A 21 -6.38 -7.08 4.33
C ALA A 21 -7.71 -7.38 3.62
N LEU A 22 -7.72 -7.33 2.28
CA LEU A 22 -8.88 -7.74 1.49
C LEU A 22 -9.21 -9.22 1.66
N GLY A 23 -8.21 -10.09 1.62
CA GLY A 23 -8.40 -11.54 1.81
C GLY A 23 -8.94 -11.91 3.19
N GLU A 24 -8.54 -11.16 4.22
CA GLU A 24 -9.07 -11.33 5.59
C GLU A 24 -10.50 -10.82 5.73
N ALA A 25 -10.82 -9.66 5.14
CA ALA A 25 -12.16 -9.07 5.20
C ALA A 25 -13.19 -9.82 4.32
N PHE A 26 -12.72 -10.42 3.23
CA PHE A 26 -13.54 -11.10 2.23
C PHE A 26 -12.99 -12.51 1.92
N PRO A 27 -13.06 -13.44 2.89
CA PRO A 27 -12.46 -14.75 2.75
C PRO A 27 -13.10 -15.53 1.60
N GLY A 28 -12.27 -16.07 0.72
CA GLY A 28 -12.69 -16.91 -0.41
C GLY A 28 -13.09 -16.14 -1.67
N LEU A 29 -13.06 -14.80 -1.67
CA LEU A 29 -13.27 -14.02 -2.90
C LEU A 29 -11.98 -13.92 -3.73
N PRO A 30 -12.05 -14.14 -5.05
CA PRO A 30 -10.91 -13.91 -5.94
C PRO A 30 -10.47 -12.44 -5.93
N ILE A 31 -9.16 -12.20 -5.84
CA ILE A 31 -8.54 -10.88 -5.92
C ILE A 31 -7.56 -10.90 -7.09
N HIS A 32 -7.72 -9.95 -8.01
CA HIS A 32 -6.90 -9.80 -9.21
C HIS A 32 -6.13 -8.48 -9.19
N THR A 33 -4.91 -8.47 -9.72
CA THR A 33 -4.03 -7.27 -9.76
C THR A 33 -3.61 -6.86 -11.18
N GLU A 34 -3.82 -7.74 -12.15
CA GLU A 34 -3.50 -7.54 -13.57
C GLU A 34 -4.74 -7.88 -14.40
N THR A 35 -4.91 -7.21 -15.55
CA THR A 35 -6.09 -7.33 -16.41
C THR A 35 -6.44 -8.80 -16.66
N VAL A 36 -7.64 -9.20 -16.25
CA VAL A 36 -8.16 -10.55 -16.52
C VAL A 36 -8.91 -10.47 -17.84
N ASP A 37 -8.25 -10.83 -18.94
CA ASP A 37 -8.81 -10.66 -20.29
C ASP A 37 -10.06 -11.52 -20.55
N GLU A 38 -10.26 -12.67 -19.87
CA GLU A 38 -11.43 -13.53 -20.13
C GLU A 38 -11.92 -14.27 -18.87
N GLY A 39 -13.23 -14.14 -18.55
CA GLY A 39 -13.94 -15.00 -17.60
C GLY A 39 -13.85 -14.63 -16.13
N VAL A 40 -14.08 -13.36 -15.77
CA VAL A 40 -14.13 -12.91 -14.37
C VAL A 40 -15.29 -13.60 -13.62
N VAL A 41 -14.97 -14.43 -12.63
CA VAL A 41 -15.96 -15.10 -11.77
C VAL A 41 -16.39 -14.12 -10.67
N LYS A 42 -17.65 -13.68 -10.71
CA LYS A 42 -18.23 -12.80 -9.70
C LYS A 42 -18.72 -13.61 -8.49
N PRO A 43 -18.66 -13.05 -7.26
CA PRO A 43 -18.12 -11.75 -6.94
C PRO A 43 -16.59 -11.79 -6.81
N CYS A 44 -15.92 -10.72 -7.19
CA CYS A 44 -14.46 -10.64 -7.13
C CYS A 44 -13.96 -9.21 -6.96
N PHE A 45 -12.69 -9.09 -6.58
CA PHE A 45 -11.97 -7.83 -6.51
C PHE A 45 -10.95 -7.67 -7.63
N PHE A 46 -10.75 -6.43 -8.05
CA PHE A 46 -9.64 -6.02 -8.89
C PHE A 46 -8.92 -4.84 -8.22
N VAL A 47 -7.63 -5.00 -7.93
CA VAL A 47 -6.81 -3.98 -7.27
C VAL A 47 -5.92 -3.31 -8.30
N LYS A 48 -6.16 -2.03 -8.54
CA LYS A 48 -5.37 -1.21 -9.46
C LYS A 48 -4.45 -0.27 -8.69
N ASP A 49 -3.16 -0.40 -8.96
CA ASP A 49 -2.12 0.49 -8.42
C ASP A 49 -2.06 1.80 -9.22
N PHE A 50 -2.01 2.95 -8.54
CA PHE A 50 -1.66 4.22 -9.18
C PHE A 50 -0.17 4.55 -8.99
N PRO A 51 0.42 5.38 -9.88
CA PRO A 51 1.82 5.78 -9.79
C PRO A 51 2.14 6.40 -8.42
N VAL A 52 3.22 5.91 -7.79
CA VAL A 52 3.66 6.37 -6.48
C VAL A 52 4.19 7.79 -6.55
N ALA A 53 3.56 8.72 -5.83
CA ALA A 53 4.10 10.05 -5.63
C ALA A 53 5.01 10.08 -4.38
N GLN A 54 6.30 10.39 -4.58
CA GLN A 54 7.25 10.62 -3.48
C GLN A 54 7.43 12.11 -3.25
N SER A 55 7.07 12.60 -2.06
CA SER A 55 7.26 14.00 -1.67
C SER A 55 8.21 14.12 -0.48
N ARG A 56 9.04 15.18 -0.47
CA ARG A 56 9.92 15.49 0.66
C ARG A 56 9.16 16.40 1.62
N ILE A 57 8.92 15.94 2.85
CA ILE A 57 8.19 16.75 3.86
C ILE A 57 9.15 17.76 4.49
N MET A 58 10.22 17.29 5.13
CA MET A 58 11.17 18.17 5.84
C MET A 58 12.51 17.44 6.11
N GLY A 59 13.63 18.07 5.75
CA GLY A 59 14.96 17.46 5.92
C GLY A 59 15.08 16.10 5.23
N ARG A 60 15.25 15.03 6.02
CA ARG A 60 15.39 13.63 5.56
C ARG A 60 14.10 12.80 5.65
N ARG A 61 12.99 13.43 6.01
CA ARG A 61 11.66 12.80 6.08
C ARG A 61 11.01 12.86 4.71
N TYR A 62 10.72 11.69 4.15
CA TYR A 62 9.99 11.54 2.90
C TYR A 62 8.65 10.89 3.20
N ALA A 63 7.59 11.35 2.52
CA ALA A 63 6.34 10.62 2.43
C ALA A 63 6.24 9.97 1.05
N ARG A 64 5.77 8.73 1.03
CA ARG A 64 5.28 8.07 -0.18
C ARG A 64 3.79 7.82 0.00
N ALA A 65 3.00 8.33 -0.93
CA ALA A 65 1.59 8.03 -1.02
C ALA A 65 1.39 6.96 -2.09
N HIS A 66 0.85 5.82 -1.69
CA HIS A 66 0.40 4.76 -2.58
C HIS A 66 -1.12 4.87 -2.68
N SER A 67 -1.63 5.16 -3.88
CA SER A 67 -3.07 5.23 -4.11
C SER A 67 -3.53 3.97 -4.82
N PHE A 68 -4.66 3.43 -4.40
CA PHE A 68 -5.28 2.24 -4.99
C PHE A 68 -6.72 2.55 -5.42
N ASP A 69 -7.14 1.95 -6.53
CA ASP A 69 -8.55 1.77 -6.90
C ASP A 69 -8.88 0.29 -6.76
N ILE A 70 -9.71 -0.04 -5.78
CA ILE A 70 -10.18 -1.39 -5.49
C ILE A 70 -11.57 -1.49 -6.07
N GLN A 71 -11.68 -2.27 -7.13
CA GLN A 71 -12.94 -2.51 -7.82
C GLN A 71 -13.59 -3.76 -7.29
N TYR A 72 -14.89 -3.68 -6.97
CA TYR A 72 -15.68 -4.85 -6.58
C TYR A 72 -16.78 -5.11 -7.59
N PHE A 73 -16.79 -6.32 -8.12
CA PHE A 73 -17.79 -6.80 -9.06
C PHE A 73 -18.82 -7.63 -8.28
N PRO A 74 -20.05 -7.12 -8.06
CA PRO A 74 -21.06 -7.81 -7.27
C PRO A 74 -21.60 -9.05 -8.01
N LEU A 75 -22.06 -10.04 -7.24
CA LEU A 75 -22.71 -11.24 -7.75
C LEU A 75 -24.20 -10.99 -8.06
N SER A 76 -24.88 -10.20 -7.23
CA SER A 76 -26.31 -9.98 -7.32
C SER A 76 -26.69 -9.31 -8.64
N ALA A 77 -27.59 -9.96 -9.38
CA ALA A 77 -28.17 -9.38 -10.59
C ALA A 77 -29.39 -8.48 -10.30
N ILE A 78 -29.96 -8.59 -9.09
CA ILE A 78 -31.20 -7.88 -8.70
C ILE A 78 -30.85 -6.60 -7.93
N GLU A 79 -29.91 -6.69 -7.00
CA GLU A 79 -29.50 -5.60 -6.10
C GLU A 79 -27.96 -5.43 -6.07
N PRO A 80 -27.29 -5.26 -7.23
CA PRO A 80 -25.82 -5.15 -7.28
C PRO A 80 -25.28 -3.95 -6.49
N ILE A 81 -26.04 -2.86 -6.43
CA ILE A 81 -25.63 -1.62 -5.75
C ILE A 81 -25.67 -1.78 -4.23
N GLU A 82 -26.65 -2.50 -3.69
CA GLU A 82 -26.77 -2.74 -2.25
C GLU A 82 -25.65 -3.66 -1.75
N GLU A 83 -25.41 -4.77 -2.45
CA GLU A 83 -24.26 -5.66 -2.18
C GLU A 83 -22.93 -4.89 -2.24
N ALA A 84 -22.80 -4.00 -3.21
CA ALA A 84 -21.60 -3.19 -3.37
C ALA A 84 -21.47 -2.08 -2.31
N HIS A 85 -22.57 -1.57 -1.75
CA HIS A 85 -22.54 -0.68 -0.58
C HIS A 85 -22.04 -1.41 0.66
N ASP A 86 -22.55 -2.62 0.94
CA ASP A 86 -22.09 -3.44 2.07
C ASP A 86 -20.59 -3.76 1.96
N ALA A 87 -20.13 -4.05 0.73
CA ALA A 87 -18.71 -4.23 0.45
C ALA A 87 -17.91 -2.95 0.75
N ALA A 88 -18.41 -1.77 0.38
CA ALA A 88 -17.73 -0.49 0.65
C ALA A 88 -17.61 -0.17 2.14
N GLU A 89 -18.63 -0.48 2.94
CA GLU A 89 -18.57 -0.32 4.40
C GLU A 89 -17.50 -1.24 5.01
N ARG A 90 -17.49 -2.53 4.64
CA ARG A 90 -16.44 -3.46 5.08
C ARG A 90 -15.04 -3.04 4.65
N LEU A 91 -14.88 -2.52 3.43
CA LEU A 91 -13.61 -2.02 2.93
C LEU A 91 -13.10 -0.85 3.77
N THR A 92 -14.00 0.03 4.21
CA THR A 92 -13.64 1.19 5.05
C THR A 92 -13.03 0.74 6.38
N GLU A 93 -13.62 -0.27 7.02
CA GLU A 93 -13.10 -0.84 8.26
C GLU A 93 -11.79 -1.61 8.04
N ALA A 94 -11.77 -2.49 7.04
CA ALA A 94 -10.63 -3.37 6.76
C ALA A 94 -9.36 -2.61 6.37
N LEU A 95 -9.51 -1.46 5.71
CA LEU A 95 -8.40 -0.69 5.19
C LEU A 95 -8.01 0.49 6.09
N GLU A 96 -8.66 0.68 7.25
CA GLU A 96 -8.30 1.77 8.15
C GLU A 96 -6.88 1.56 8.70
N TYR A 97 -6.59 0.35 9.17
CA TYR A 97 -5.28 -0.06 9.70
C TYR A 97 -4.82 -1.36 9.05
N ILE A 98 -3.92 -1.23 8.08
CA ILE A 98 -3.43 -2.35 7.28
C ILE A 98 -2.15 -2.90 7.93
N PRO A 99 -2.09 -4.19 8.28
CA PRO A 99 -0.90 -4.81 8.83
C PRO A 99 0.22 -4.91 7.79
N LEU A 100 1.45 -4.63 8.20
CA LEU A 100 2.66 -4.70 7.37
C LEU A 100 3.79 -5.34 8.19
N GLU A 101 4.79 -5.97 7.57
CA GLU A 101 5.88 -6.64 8.30
C GLU A 101 6.59 -5.72 9.32
N VAL A 102 6.68 -4.42 9.03
CA VAL A 102 7.33 -3.41 9.88
C VAL A 102 6.39 -2.71 10.86
N GLY A 103 5.11 -3.09 10.93
CA GLY A 103 4.12 -2.48 11.82
C GLY A 103 2.72 -2.38 11.19
N GLN A 104 2.12 -1.21 11.25
CA GLN A 104 0.82 -0.94 10.62
C GLN A 104 0.87 0.37 9.84
N VAL A 105 0.13 0.42 8.75
CA VAL A 105 -0.03 1.61 7.92
C VAL A 105 -1.49 2.02 7.89
N ARG A 106 -1.75 3.32 7.88
CA ARG A 106 -3.12 3.84 7.91
C ARG A 106 -3.62 4.13 6.49
N GLY A 107 -4.78 3.59 6.14
CA GLY A 107 -5.53 4.02 4.96
C GLY A 107 -6.15 5.40 5.18
N THR A 108 -6.05 6.28 4.19
CA THR A 108 -6.52 7.66 4.27
C THR A 108 -7.17 8.10 2.96
N GLY A 109 -8.00 9.14 3.01
CA GLY A 109 -8.68 9.66 1.82
C GLY A 109 -9.63 8.64 1.18
N MET A 110 -10.23 7.78 2.01
CA MET A 110 -11.19 6.78 1.55
C MET A 110 -12.42 7.44 0.94
N ARG A 111 -12.77 7.02 -0.26
CA ARG A 111 -13.98 7.43 -0.98
C ARG A 111 -14.36 6.32 -1.94
N TYR A 112 -15.63 6.26 -2.33
CA TYR A 112 -16.06 5.32 -3.33
C TYR A 112 -17.11 5.91 -4.26
N GLU A 113 -17.22 5.32 -5.45
CA GLU A 113 -18.25 5.64 -6.44
C GLU A 113 -18.67 4.36 -7.17
N PHE A 114 -19.82 4.41 -7.85
CA PHE A 114 -20.32 3.29 -8.65
C PHE A 114 -20.27 3.66 -10.13
N VAL A 115 -19.62 2.83 -10.92
CA VAL A 115 -19.55 2.98 -12.38
C VAL A 115 -20.01 1.66 -13.00
N ASP A 116 -21.05 1.69 -13.83
CA ASP A 116 -21.61 0.50 -14.48
C ASP A 116 -21.92 -0.67 -13.51
N SER A 117 -22.46 -0.34 -12.33
CA SER A 117 -22.76 -1.29 -11.24
C SER A 117 -21.54 -1.99 -10.63
N VAL A 118 -20.34 -1.47 -10.86
CA VAL A 118 -19.09 -1.86 -10.20
C VAL A 118 -18.75 -0.80 -9.16
N LEU A 119 -18.40 -1.23 -7.96
CA LEU A 119 -17.86 -0.33 -6.94
C LEU A 119 -16.42 0.00 -7.28
N HIS A 120 -16.07 1.28 -7.28
CA HIS A 120 -14.70 1.79 -7.27
C HIS A 120 -14.41 2.38 -5.90
N PHE A 121 -13.56 1.71 -5.12
CA PHE A 121 -13.15 2.16 -3.79
C PHE A 121 -11.71 2.68 -3.83
N PHE A 122 -11.53 3.96 -3.53
CA PHE A 122 -10.23 4.62 -3.54
C PHE A 122 -9.67 4.74 -2.13
N VAL A 123 -8.40 4.40 -1.97
CA VAL A 123 -7.67 4.56 -0.69
C VAL A 123 -6.23 4.99 -0.92
N ASN A 124 -5.71 5.82 -0.02
CA ASN A 124 -4.31 6.21 0.02
C ASN A 124 -3.61 5.58 1.23
N VAL A 125 -2.56 4.82 0.98
CA VAL A 125 -1.67 4.26 2.00
C VAL A 125 -0.40 5.10 2.06
N ASN A 126 -0.23 5.85 3.14
CA ASN A 126 0.88 6.78 3.31
C ASN A 126 2.00 6.17 4.15
N LEU A 127 3.19 6.05 3.56
CA LEU A 127 4.42 5.63 4.24
C LEU A 127 5.27 6.85 4.59
N TYR A 128 5.71 6.92 5.85
CA TYR A 128 6.70 7.91 6.30
C TYR A 128 8.07 7.23 6.42
N MET A 129 9.03 7.64 5.61
CA MET A 129 10.39 7.11 5.62
C MET A 129 11.40 8.14 6.10
N PHE A 130 12.38 7.70 6.89
CA PHE A 130 13.55 8.48 7.27
C PHE A 130 14.77 7.97 6.49
N LYS A 131 15.40 8.80 5.65
CA LYS A 131 16.65 8.40 4.97
C LYS A 131 17.84 8.60 5.91
N PRO A 132 18.63 7.55 6.25
CA PRO A 132 19.86 7.72 7.02
C PRO A 132 20.91 8.48 6.19
N ILE A 133 21.81 9.21 6.87
CA ILE A 133 23.03 9.72 6.24
C ILE A 133 23.95 8.53 6.02
N MET A 134 24.52 8.38 4.83
CA MET A 134 25.73 7.58 4.74
C MET A 134 26.78 8.25 5.64
N PRO A 135 27.38 7.55 6.61
CA PRO A 135 28.49 8.12 7.37
C PRO A 135 29.56 8.52 6.36
N VAL A 136 29.77 9.82 6.19
CA VAL A 136 30.97 10.32 5.52
C VAL A 136 32.13 9.80 6.36
N PRO A 137 33.11 9.08 5.78
CA PRO A 137 34.28 8.68 6.54
C PRO A 137 34.89 9.95 7.14
N LEU A 138 35.01 9.98 8.46
CA LEU A 138 35.80 11.00 9.15
C LEU A 138 37.21 10.93 8.56
N MET A 139 37.62 11.96 7.82
CA MET A 139 39.00 12.09 7.38
C MET A 139 39.90 12.04 8.61
N GLY A 140 40.85 11.10 8.58
CA GLY A 140 41.62 10.63 9.73
C GLY A 140 42.29 11.74 10.52
N SER A 141 42.43 11.49 11.82
CA SER A 141 43.30 12.22 12.73
C SER A 141 44.69 12.33 12.14
N VAL A 142 45.13 13.56 11.86
CA VAL A 142 46.55 13.84 11.62
C VAL A 142 47.24 13.78 12.98
N GLU A 143 48.01 12.72 13.21
CA GLU A 143 49.03 12.68 14.24
C GLU A 143 50.14 13.65 13.81
N VAL A 144 50.25 14.78 14.52
CA VAL A 144 51.37 15.70 14.36
C VAL A 144 52.52 15.10 15.16
N GLU A 145 53.47 14.45 14.47
CA GLU A 145 54.75 14.08 15.09
C GLU A 145 55.51 15.35 15.50
N GLU A 146 55.94 15.37 16.76
CA GLU A 146 56.81 16.40 17.33
C GLU A 146 58.16 16.40 16.59
N GLY A 147 58.37 17.45 15.79
CA GLY A 147 59.69 17.78 15.27
C GLY A 147 60.55 18.43 16.34
N ILE A 148 61.41 17.63 16.95
CA ILE A 148 62.53 18.09 17.78
C ILE A 148 63.51 18.89 16.90
N LYS A 149 63.74 20.16 17.23
CA LYS A 149 65.09 20.77 17.21
C LYS A 149 65.16 22.09 17.96
#